data_AF-A0A1Y0C635-F1
#
_entry.id   AF-A0A1Y0C635-F1
#
_cell.length_a   1.000
_cell.length_b   1.000
_cell.length_c   1.000
_cell.angle_alpha   90.00
_cell.angle_beta   90.00
_cell.angle_gamma   90.00
#
_symmetry.space_group_name_H-M   'P 1'
#
loop_
_entity.id
_entity.type
_entity.pdbx_description
1 polymer ?
#
loop_
_entity_poly.entity_id
_entity_poly.type
_entity_poly.pdbx_seq_one_letter_code
_entity_poly.pdbx_strand_id
1 'polypeptide(L)' 'MDRIGYLDGHPDVRHLAFVDKQGNTLAAVDAHVDRGSGERVAVCQNCVWVERGSDRDQVDAAATAHFDEHCAQLGL' A
#
# COMPACT_ATOMS: atom_id res chain seq x y z
N MET A 1 -15.35 -10.49 -10.37
CA MET A 1 -14.23 -9.58 -10.13
C MET A 1 -14.18 -9.45 -8.62
N ASP A 2 -13.10 -9.96 -8.03
CA ASP A 2 -13.00 -10.14 -6.60
C ASP A 2 -12.52 -8.86 -5.92
N ARG A 3 -12.84 -8.81 -4.64
CA ARG A 3 -13.03 -7.64 -3.79
C ARG A 3 -11.74 -6.83 -3.64
N ILE A 4 -11.76 -5.54 -4.01
CA ILE A 4 -10.75 -4.58 -3.55
C ILE A 4 -10.99 -4.37 -2.06
N GLY A 5 -10.10 -4.87 -1.22
CA GLY A 5 -10.17 -4.70 0.22
C GLY A 5 -9.28 -3.54 0.65
N TYR A 6 -9.85 -2.34 0.80
CA TYR A 6 -9.20 -1.27 1.54
C TYR A 6 -9.39 -1.56 3.03
N LEU A 7 -8.33 -2.04 3.70
CA LEU A 7 -8.31 -2.13 5.15
C LEU A 7 -7.57 -0.90 5.68
N ASP A 8 -8.34 0.17 5.90
CA ASP A 8 -7.87 1.34 6.64
C ASP A 8 -8.00 1.01 8.14
N GLY A 9 -7.05 0.23 8.64
CA GLY A 9 -7.14 -0.41 9.97
C GLY A 9 -6.89 0.54 11.14
N HIS A 10 -6.21 1.66 10.90
CA HIS A 10 -5.87 2.69 11.91
C HIS A 10 -5.28 3.92 11.20
N PRO A 11 -5.36 5.15 11.73
CA PRO A 11 -4.60 6.28 11.17
C PRO A 11 -3.09 5.97 11.02
N ASP A 12 -2.55 5.12 11.88
CA ASP A 12 -1.14 4.77 11.85
C ASP A 12 -0.79 3.62 10.93
N VAL A 13 -1.78 2.92 10.35
CA VAL A 13 -1.56 1.75 9.48
C VAL A 13 -2.60 1.69 8.37
N ARG A 14 -2.12 1.66 7.14
CA ARG A 14 -2.93 1.53 5.92
C ARG A 14 -2.45 0.33 5.11
N HIS A 15 -3.38 -0.52 4.68
CA HIS A 15 -3.09 -1.66 3.82
C HIS A 15 -3.89 -1.57 2.53
N LEU A 16 -3.19 -1.51 1.40
CA LEU A 16 -3.76 -1.57 0.06
C LEU A 16 -3.42 -2.93 -0.53
N ALA A 17 -4.43 -3.73 -0.90
CA ALA A 17 -4.18 -5.02 -1.52
C ALA A 17 -5.21 -5.37 -2.60
N PHE A 18 -4.71 -6.03 -3.64
CA PHE A 18 -5.51 -6.75 -4.62
C PHE A 18 -5.34 -8.25 -4.39
N VAL A 19 -6.45 -8.95 -4.22
CA VAL A 19 -6.50 -10.38 -3.96
C VAL A 19 -7.32 -11.06 -5.06
N ASP A 20 -6.78 -12.11 -5.65
CA ASP A 20 -7.48 -12.86 -6.68
C ASP A 20 -8.60 -13.75 -6.09
N LYS A 21 -9.37 -14.42 -6.97
CA LYS A 21 -10.48 -15.31 -6.56
C LYS A 21 -10.05 -16.49 -5.70
N GLN A 22 -8.78 -16.85 -5.75
CA GLN A 22 -8.19 -17.98 -5.03
C GLN A 22 -7.65 -17.54 -3.67
N GLY A 23 -7.68 -16.24 -3.37
CA GLY A 23 -7.15 -15.67 -2.14
C GLY A 23 -5.67 -15.30 -2.21
N ASN A 24 -5.06 -15.30 -3.40
CA ASN A 24 -3.66 -14.90 -3.56
C ASN A 24 -3.56 -13.37 -3.65
N THR A 25 -2.73 -12.77 -2.81
CA THR A 25 -2.38 -11.36 -2.93
C THR A 25 -1.51 -11.14 -4.17
N LEU A 26 -2.03 -10.44 -5.18
CA LEU A 26 -1.28 -10.14 -6.40
C LEU A 26 -0.59 -8.78 -6.35
N ALA A 27 -1.10 -7.84 -5.58
CA ALA A 27 -0.48 -6.54 -5.33
C ALA A 27 -0.77 -6.14 -3.87
N ALA A 28 0.23 -5.65 -3.15
CA ALA A 28 0.06 -5.09 -1.81
C ALA A 28 1.06 -3.97 -1.51
N VAL A 29 0.55 -2.89 -0.93
CA VAL A 29 1.34 -1.78 -0.40
C VAL A 29 0.86 -1.47 1.01
N ASP A 30 1.78 -1.51 1.96
CA ASP A 30 1.56 -1.23 3.37
C ASP A 30 2.14 0.14 3.72
N ALA A 31 1.38 0.99 4.40
CA ALA A 31 1.89 2.21 4.98
C ALA A 31 1.71 2.21 6.50
N HIS A 32 2.74 2.62 7.23
CA HIS A 32 2.70 2.71 8.68
C HIS A 32 3.51 3.90 9.20
N VAL A 33 3.26 4.32 10.44
CA VAL A 33 4.14 5.28 11.13
C VAL A 33 5.28 4.52 11.82
N ASP A 34 6.52 4.83 11.45
CA ASP A 34 7.69 4.29 12.12
C ASP A 34 7.80 4.88 13.54
N ARG A 35 7.89 4.01 14.55
CA ARG A 35 7.86 4.45 15.96
C ARG A 35 9.16 5.13 16.42
N GLY A 36 10.27 4.89 15.73
CA GLY A 36 11.57 5.49 16.08
C GLY A 36 11.69 6.92 15.59
N SER A 37 11.32 7.15 14.33
CA SER A 37 11.44 8.44 13.64
C SER A 37 10.16 9.28 13.66
N GLY A 38 8.99 8.65 13.83
CA GLY A 38 7.69 9.30 13.65
C GLY A 38 7.31 9.55 12.18
N GLU A 39 8.14 9.13 11.23
CA GLU A 39 7.86 9.29 9.80
C GLU A 39 6.79 8.31 9.33
N ARG A 40 6.03 8.71 8.32
CA ARG A 40 5.18 7.82 7.54
C ARG A 40 6.08 7.04 6.56
N VAL A 41 5.91 5.73 6.51
CA VAL A 41 6.65 4.82 5.66
C VAL A 41 5.67 3.95 4.88
N ALA A 42 5.80 3.90 3.56
CA ALA A 42 5.08 2.98 2.68
C ALA A 42 6.04 1.98 2.06
N VAL A 43 5.64 0.71 1.99
CA VAL A 43 6.42 -0.40 1.49
C VAL A 43 5.57 -1.23 0.55
N CYS A 44 6.08 -1.51 -0.64
CA CYS A 44 5.45 -2.47 -1.53
C CYS A 44 5.88 -3.89 -1.14
N GLN A 45 4.93 -4.82 -1.04
CA GLN A 45 5.24 -6.22 -0.76
C GLN A 45 5.66 -6.98 -2.04
N ASN A 46 5.34 -6.42 -3.21
CA ASN A 46 5.64 -7.01 -4.51
C ASN A 46 7.00 -6.61 -5.08
N CYS A 47 7.52 -5.46 -4.67
CA CYS A 47 8.82 -4.98 -5.12
C CYS A 47 9.56 -4.25 -3.99
N VAL A 48 10.87 -4.00 -4.16
CA VAL A 48 11.72 -3.36 -3.14
C VAL A 48 11.49 -1.84 -3.04
N TRP A 49 10.29 -1.38 -3.42
CA TRP A 49 9.93 0.03 -3.38
C TRP A 49 9.55 0.44 -1.95
N VAL A 50 10.09 1.58 -1.53
CA VAL A 50 9.86 2.19 -0.23
C VAL A 50 9.76 3.70 -0.40
N GLU A 51 8.71 4.30 0.15
CA GLU A 51 8.55 5.76 0.27
C GLU A 51 8.54 6.13 1.75
N ARG A 52 9.20 7.22 2.12
CA ARG A 52 9.26 7.68 3.52
C ARG A 52 9.25 9.20 3.60
N GLY A 53 8.58 9.73 4.62
CA GLY A 53 8.55 11.17 4.86
C GLY A 53 7.76 11.56 6.09
N SER A 54 7.93 12.81 6.52
CA SER A 54 7.17 13.39 7.63
C SER A 54 5.75 13.82 7.22
N ASP A 55 5.51 14.05 5.93
CA ASP A 55 4.18 14.34 5.38
C ASP A 55 3.43 13.03 5.11
N ARG A 56 2.43 12.75 5.95
CA ARG A 56 1.61 11.55 5.82
C ARG A 56 0.85 11.50 4.50
N ASP A 57 0.23 12.61 4.09
CA ASP A 57 -0.65 12.64 2.93
C ASP A 57 0.15 12.43 1.65
N GLN A 58 1.36 12.98 1.59
CA GLN A 58 2.30 12.73 0.49
C GLN A 58 2.66 11.24 0.36
N VAL A 59 3.06 10.59 1.47
CA VAL A 59 3.45 9.17 1.44
C VAL A 59 2.25 8.27 1.14
N ASP A 60 1.08 8.57 1.70
CA ASP A 60 -0.16 7.84 1.44
C ASP A 60 -0.64 7.99 -0.01
N ALA A 61 -0.43 9.16 -0.64
CA ALA A 61 -0.70 9.38 -2.06
C ALA A 61 0.28 8.58 -2.95
N ALA A 62 1.57 8.58 -2.62
CA ALA A 62 2.57 7.79 -3.32
C ALA A 62 2.29 6.29 -3.22
N ALA A 63 1.91 5.79 -2.04
CA ALA A 63 1.50 4.41 -1.83
C ALA A 63 0.31 4.01 -2.72
N THR A 64 -0.68 4.91 -2.85
CA THR A 64 -1.85 4.70 -3.71
C THR A 64 -1.45 4.64 -5.18
N ALA A 65 -0.67 5.62 -5.65
CA ALA A 65 -0.21 5.66 -7.04
C ALA A 65 0.60 4.41 -7.41
N HIS A 66 1.51 3.99 -6.53
CA HIS A 66 2.32 2.79 -6.77
C HIS A 66 1.49 1.49 -6.75
N PHE A 67 0.48 1.40 -5.89
CA PHE A 67 -0.47 0.29 -5.91
C PHE A 67 -1.27 0.25 -7.23
N ASP A 68 -1.73 1.41 -7.71
CA ASP A 68 -2.47 1.52 -8.97
C ASP A 68 -1.59 1.14 -10.18
N GLU A 69 -0.29 1.48 -10.17
CA GLU A 69 0.68 1.02 -11.17
C GLU A 69 0.77 -0.52 -11.24
N HIS A 70 0.82 -1.19 -10.09
CA HIS A 70 0.81 -2.65 -10.04
C HIS A 70 -0.51 -3.24 -10.54
N CYS A 71 -1.64 -2.62 -10.20
CA CYS A 71 -2.94 -3.04 -10.72
C CYS A 71 -2.98 -2.92 -12.25
N ALA A 72 -2.53 -1.79 -12.80
CA ALA A 72 -2.50 -1.58 -14.24
C ALA A 72 -1.58 -2.59 -14.97
N GLN A 73 -0.44 -2.96 -14.38
CA GLN A 73 0.46 -3.99 -14.92
C GLN A 73 -0.19 -5.38 -14.97
N LEU A 74 -1.10 -5.67 -14.04
CA LEU A 74 -1.88 -6.91 -14.00
C LEU A 74 -3.10 -6.87 -14.95
N GLY A 75 -3.38 -5.73 -15.60
CA GLY A 75 -4.55 -5.52 -16.45
C GLY A 75 -5.85 -5.39 -15.65
N LEU A 76 -5.76 -4.84 -14.43
CA LEU A 76 -6.88 -4.63 -13.51
C LEU A 76 -7.47 -3.22 -13.61
#